data_AF-A0A7S2A7D6-F1
#
_entry.id   AF-A0A7S2A7D6-F1
#
_cell.length_a   1.000
_cell.length_b   1.000
_cell.length_c   1.000
_cell.angle_alpha   90.00
_cell.angle_beta   90.00
_cell.angle_gamma   90.00
#
_symmetry.space_group_name_H-M   'P 1'
#
loop_
_entity.id
_entity.type
_entity.pdbx_description
1 polymer ?
#
loop_
_entity_poly.entity_id
_entity_poly.type
_entity_poly.pdbx_seq_one_letter_code
_entity_poly.pdbx_strand_id
1 'polypeptide(L)'
;GNEDLVVPGAGGDATNDSAADDDGADSKPTGETLPRETLRVMVACHSLAAASIGRGGGSGGGVRRTGGGGRGAGGPSDGIVGDPLEKAVLKACDWTVLGGSVVAPAASLAILPSSTKPTGGGPPIKIHHRFAFASKLKRMTVLASDLPGPGAPKEGGPAIWALTKGAPETVKGLLDPKTVPPNYDAVFRRHMSMGQRVLALAHRQLGGAGGRSAREIKEEATSGMWGRAEVERDLTFAG
;
A
#
# COMPACT_ATOMS: atom_id res chain seq x y z
N GLY A 1 9.22 69.84 23.37
CA GLY A 1 8.43 69.92 24.60
C GLY A 1 7.86 68.55 24.86
N ASN A 2 8.29 67.92 25.96
CA ASN A 2 7.47 67.77 27.17
C ASN A 2 5.99 67.46 26.90
N GLU A 3 5.31 66.49 27.50
CA GLU A 3 5.60 65.50 28.55
C GLU A 3 4.30 64.69 28.75
N ASP A 4 4.47 63.45 29.22
CA ASP A 4 3.58 62.54 29.94
C ASP A 4 2.08 62.81 30.25
N LEU A 5 1.44 61.68 30.59
CA LEU A 5 0.43 61.46 31.64
C LEU A 5 -1.03 61.18 31.19
N VAL A 6 -1.48 59.92 31.28
CA VAL A 6 -2.28 59.35 32.40
C VAL A 6 -3.04 58.08 31.95
N VAL A 7 -2.78 56.98 32.65
CA VAL A 7 -3.71 55.85 32.87
C VAL A 7 -4.00 55.84 34.38
N PRO A 8 -5.24 55.60 34.85
CA PRO A 8 -5.55 54.35 35.59
C PRO A 8 -6.98 53.84 35.27
N GLY A 9 -7.22 52.54 35.09
CA GLY A 9 -7.39 51.53 36.16
C GLY A 9 -8.88 51.11 36.18
N ALA A 10 -9.37 49.97 36.66
CA ALA A 10 -8.85 48.72 37.18
C ALA A 10 -10.08 47.78 37.33
N GLY A 11 -9.85 46.46 37.33
CA GLY A 11 -10.80 45.44 37.82
C GLY A 11 -11.64 44.76 36.72
N GLY A 12 -11.74 43.43 36.64
CA GLY A 12 -11.20 42.38 37.48
C GLY A 12 -11.46 41.00 36.85
N ASP A 13 -10.54 40.09 37.13
CA ASP A 13 -10.64 38.63 37.30
C ASP A 13 -11.98 37.93 36.99
N ALA A 14 -11.94 36.95 36.08
CA ALA A 14 -12.53 35.62 36.29
C ALA A 14 -12.13 34.66 35.17
N THR A 15 -11.47 33.59 35.59
CA THR A 15 -11.28 32.30 34.92
C THR A 15 -12.44 31.86 34.03
N ASN A 16 -12.13 31.37 32.83
CA ASN A 16 -12.87 30.24 32.29
C ASN A 16 -11.96 29.35 31.43
N ASP A 17 -11.46 28.29 32.09
CA ASP A 17 -11.11 27.05 31.43
C ASP A 17 -12.35 26.54 30.69
N SER A 18 -12.27 26.47 29.36
CA SER A 18 -13.07 25.52 28.61
C SER A 18 -12.14 24.80 27.65
N ALA A 19 -11.67 23.65 28.11
CA ALA A 19 -11.22 22.57 27.27
C ALA A 19 -12.28 22.37 26.17
N ALA A 20 -11.93 22.70 24.94
CA ALA A 20 -12.65 22.21 23.79
C ALA A 20 -12.22 20.75 23.62
N ASP A 21 -13.02 19.85 24.20
CA ASP A 21 -13.08 18.46 23.80
C ASP A 21 -13.44 18.43 22.30
N ASP A 22 -12.42 18.44 21.44
CA ASP A 22 -12.54 18.05 20.05
C ASP A 22 -12.73 16.53 20.04
N ASP A 23 -13.97 16.12 20.31
CA ASP A 23 -14.45 14.77 20.09
C ASP A 23 -14.18 14.45 18.62
N GLY A 24 -13.07 13.74 18.39
CA GLY A 24 -12.67 13.16 17.13
C GLY A 24 -13.76 12.21 16.65
N ALA A 25 -14.76 12.79 16.00
CA ALA A 25 -15.75 12.08 15.24
C ALA A 25 -14.97 11.28 14.19
N ASP A 26 -15.06 9.96 14.31
CA ASP A 26 -14.70 8.99 13.29
C ASP A 26 -15.49 9.33 12.03
N SER A 27 -14.98 10.27 11.25
CA SER A 27 -15.51 10.61 9.95
C SER A 27 -15.29 9.39 9.09
N LYS A 28 -16.36 8.61 8.87
CA LYS A 28 -16.39 7.58 7.83
C LYS A 28 -15.70 8.16 6.59
N PRO A 29 -14.70 7.47 6.00
CA PRO A 29 -14.01 8.00 4.84
C PRO A 29 -15.06 8.34 3.79
N THR A 30 -15.15 9.62 3.48
CA THR A 30 -15.87 10.14 2.33
C THR A 30 -15.41 9.33 1.12
N GLY A 31 -16.29 9.09 0.14
CA GLY A 31 -16.05 8.20 -1.01
C GLY A 31 -14.95 8.65 -1.99
N GLU A 32 -13.89 9.27 -1.49
CA GLU A 32 -12.69 9.67 -2.21
C GLU A 32 -11.88 8.42 -2.57
N THR A 33 -11.70 8.22 -3.86
CA THR A 33 -10.89 7.14 -4.40
C THR A 33 -9.42 7.39 -4.06
N LEU A 34 -8.77 6.40 -3.43
CA LEU A 34 -7.34 6.45 -3.14
C LEU A 34 -6.51 6.81 -4.41
N PRO A 35 -5.48 7.67 -4.29
CA PRO A 35 -4.55 7.91 -5.38
C PRO A 35 -3.97 6.60 -5.93
N ARG A 36 -3.75 6.53 -7.25
CA ARG A 36 -3.37 5.28 -7.92
C ARG A 36 -2.03 4.75 -7.39
N GLU A 37 -1.10 5.63 -7.10
CA GLU A 37 0.22 5.35 -6.58
C GLU A 37 0.16 4.72 -5.19
N THR A 38 -0.64 5.32 -4.29
CA THR A 38 -0.93 4.78 -2.95
C THR A 38 -1.52 3.38 -3.05
N LEU A 39 -2.54 3.21 -3.89
CA LEU A 39 -3.18 1.91 -4.09
C LEU A 39 -2.19 0.88 -4.63
N ARG A 40 -1.36 1.22 -5.62
CA ARG A 40 -0.32 0.31 -6.15
C ARG A 40 0.55 -0.22 -5.02
N VAL A 41 1.03 0.65 -4.13
CA VAL A 41 1.86 0.23 -2.99
C VAL A 41 1.06 -0.67 -2.04
N MET A 42 -0.16 -0.28 -1.67
CA MET A 42 -1.02 -1.02 -0.74
C MET A 42 -1.30 -2.45 -1.22
N VAL A 43 -1.63 -2.63 -2.49
CA VAL A 43 -2.08 -3.93 -3.02
C VAL A 43 -0.97 -4.78 -3.61
N ALA A 44 0.16 -4.21 -4.06
CA ALA A 44 1.23 -4.97 -4.70
C ALA A 44 2.44 -5.21 -3.79
N CYS A 45 2.76 -4.27 -2.88
CA CYS A 45 3.90 -4.42 -1.97
C CYS A 45 3.50 -5.29 -0.77
N HIS A 46 3.52 -6.61 -0.94
CA HIS A 46 3.17 -7.58 0.11
C HIS A 46 4.01 -8.86 0.03
N SER A 47 3.82 -9.77 0.97
CA SER A 47 4.44 -11.11 1.02
C SER A 47 3.47 -12.27 0.74
N LEU A 48 2.16 -11.98 0.67
CA LEU A 48 1.10 -12.97 0.42
C LEU A 48 1.35 -13.86 -0.81
N ALA A 49 0.93 -15.12 -0.69
CA ALA A 49 0.92 -16.12 -1.74
C ALA A 49 -0.50 -16.64 -1.98
N ALA A 50 -0.82 -17.00 -3.23
CA ALA A 50 -2.03 -17.76 -3.52
C ALA A 50 -1.80 -19.22 -3.11
N ALA A 51 -2.66 -19.76 -2.25
CA ALA A 51 -2.73 -21.17 -1.94
C ALA A 51 -2.99 -21.94 -3.24
N SER A 52 -2.21 -22.99 -3.48
CA SER A 52 -2.57 -23.95 -4.52
C SER A 52 -3.85 -24.66 -4.08
N ILE A 53 -4.97 -24.34 -4.73
CA ILE A 53 -6.10 -25.26 -4.73
C ILE A 53 -5.58 -26.47 -5.51
N GLY A 54 -5.21 -27.53 -4.80
CA GLY A 54 -4.76 -28.77 -5.40
C GLY A 54 -5.80 -29.20 -6.44
N ARG A 55 -5.47 -29.10 -7.73
CA ARG A 55 -6.13 -29.92 -8.74
C ARG A 55 -5.80 -31.35 -8.36
N GLY A 56 -6.72 -32.02 -7.69
CA GLY A 56 -6.62 -33.44 -7.37
C GLY A 56 -6.57 -34.27 -8.64
N GLY A 57 -5.38 -34.37 -9.23
CA GLY A 57 -5.00 -35.43 -10.17
C GLY A 57 -4.48 -36.60 -9.34
N GLY A 58 -5.37 -37.51 -8.98
CA GLY A 58 -5.06 -38.72 -8.21
C GLY A 58 -5.85 -39.89 -8.76
N SER A 59 -5.26 -40.58 -9.73
CA SER A 59 -5.64 -41.94 -10.12
C SER A 59 -5.41 -42.90 -8.95
N GLY A 60 -6.44 -43.63 -8.53
CA GLY A 60 -6.32 -44.94 -7.88
C GLY A 60 -6.32 -44.98 -6.34
N GLY A 61 -7.41 -45.56 -5.79
CA GLY A 61 -7.34 -46.45 -4.62
C GLY A 61 -7.75 -45.89 -3.26
N GLY A 62 -8.85 -46.41 -2.70
CA GLY A 62 -9.06 -46.47 -1.25
C GLY A 62 -10.30 -45.75 -0.71
N VAL A 63 -11.41 -46.48 -0.62
CA VAL A 63 -12.59 -46.09 0.17
C VAL A 63 -12.23 -46.07 1.65
N ARG A 64 -12.29 -44.90 2.30
CA ARG A 64 -12.55 -44.77 3.74
C ARG A 64 -13.44 -43.54 4.01
N ARG A 65 -14.69 -43.80 4.39
CA ARG A 65 -15.57 -42.85 5.08
C ARG A 65 -15.28 -42.95 6.58
N THR A 66 -15.12 -41.82 7.26
CA THR A 66 -15.77 -41.45 8.55
C THR A 66 -15.17 -40.14 9.07
N GLY A 67 -16.01 -39.24 9.59
CA GLY A 67 -15.58 -38.16 10.49
C GLY A 67 -16.04 -36.76 10.05
N GLY A 68 -17.04 -36.23 10.74
CA GLY A 68 -17.66 -34.93 10.47
C GLY A 68 -16.75 -33.72 10.70
N GLY A 69 -17.07 -32.65 9.98
CA GLY A 69 -16.51 -31.31 10.14
C GLY A 69 -17.24 -30.40 9.15
N GLY A 70 -18.05 -29.48 9.68
CA GLY A 70 -18.89 -28.59 8.88
C GLY A 70 -18.10 -27.88 7.80
N ARG A 71 -18.57 -27.99 6.55
CA ARG A 71 -18.07 -27.19 5.44
C ARG A 71 -18.54 -25.75 5.65
N GLY A 72 -17.73 -24.98 6.37
CA GLY A 72 -17.75 -23.53 6.24
C GLY A 72 -17.46 -23.20 4.79
N ALA A 73 -18.36 -22.48 4.13
CA ALA A 73 -18.14 -21.97 2.79
C ALA A 73 -16.92 -21.04 2.84
N GLY A 74 -15.77 -21.55 2.40
CA GLY A 74 -14.53 -20.79 2.34
C GLY A 74 -14.70 -19.59 1.42
N GLY A 75 -14.65 -18.39 2.00
CA GLY A 75 -14.65 -17.15 1.23
C GLY A 75 -13.40 -17.04 0.37
N PRO A 76 -13.36 -16.15 -0.64
CA PRO A 76 -12.25 -16.02 -1.59
C PRO A 76 -10.88 -15.68 -0.96
N SER A 77 -10.84 -15.33 0.33
CA SER A 77 -9.61 -15.19 1.13
C SER A 77 -9.00 -16.51 1.61
N ASP A 78 -9.74 -17.63 1.58
CA ASP A 78 -9.23 -18.96 1.96
C ASP A 78 -8.12 -19.44 1.03
N GLY A 79 -8.08 -18.89 -0.19
CA GLY A 79 -7.05 -19.16 -1.18
C GLY A 79 -5.80 -18.28 -1.03
N ILE A 80 -5.68 -17.41 -0.02
CA ILE A 80 -4.49 -16.56 0.17
C ILE A 80 -3.84 -16.89 1.50
N VAL A 81 -2.54 -17.16 1.49
CA VAL A 81 -1.72 -17.45 2.68
C VAL A 81 -0.71 -16.32 2.88
N GLY A 82 -0.47 -15.95 4.13
CA GLY A 82 0.47 -14.89 4.51
C GLY A 82 -0.04 -14.05 5.68
N ASP A 83 0.57 -12.87 5.86
CA ASP A 83 0.32 -11.96 6.97
C ASP A 83 -1.15 -11.47 7.02
N PRO A 84 -1.84 -11.58 8.18
CA PRO A 84 -3.25 -11.16 8.30
C PRO A 84 -3.51 -9.68 7.99
N LEU A 85 -2.57 -8.79 8.31
CA LEU A 85 -2.70 -7.36 8.04
C LEU A 85 -2.62 -7.10 6.53
N GLU A 86 -1.72 -7.77 5.82
CA GLU A 86 -1.65 -7.67 4.36
C GLU A 86 -2.91 -8.21 3.67
N LYS A 87 -3.49 -9.31 4.17
CA LYS A 87 -4.78 -9.82 3.67
C LYS A 87 -5.91 -8.81 3.89
N ALA A 88 -5.94 -8.18 5.06
CA ALA A 88 -6.94 -7.18 5.40
C ALA A 88 -6.85 -5.97 4.46
N VAL A 89 -5.63 -5.52 4.11
CA VAL A 89 -5.42 -4.43 3.14
C VAL A 89 -5.97 -4.79 1.76
N LEU A 90 -5.66 -5.99 1.23
CA LEU A 90 -6.22 -6.43 -0.06
C LEU A 90 -7.74 -6.48 -0.03
N LYS A 91 -8.32 -7.04 1.03
CA LYS A 91 -9.78 -7.10 1.21
C LYS A 91 -10.39 -5.70 1.28
N ALA A 92 -9.78 -4.78 2.03
CA ALA A 92 -10.26 -3.41 2.17
C ALA A 92 -10.23 -2.62 0.86
N CYS A 93 -9.26 -2.93 -0.02
CA CYS A 93 -9.19 -2.32 -1.34
C CYS A 93 -10.13 -2.97 -2.38
N ASP A 94 -10.78 -4.10 -2.06
CA ASP A 94 -11.45 -5.00 -3.03
C ASP A 94 -10.50 -5.61 -4.09
N TRP A 95 -9.30 -6.04 -3.68
CA TRP A 95 -8.29 -6.70 -4.52
C TRP A 95 -7.97 -8.12 -4.01
N THR A 96 -7.38 -8.93 -4.89
CA THR A 96 -6.96 -10.31 -4.59
C THR A 96 -5.68 -10.69 -5.32
N VAL A 97 -5.02 -11.76 -4.85
CA VAL A 97 -3.80 -12.32 -5.45
C VAL A 97 -4.17 -13.44 -6.42
N LEU A 98 -3.60 -13.38 -7.62
CA LEU A 98 -3.72 -14.35 -8.70
C LEU A 98 -2.35 -14.95 -9.01
N GLY A 99 -2.23 -16.28 -8.97
CA GLY A 99 -1.03 -16.99 -9.39
C GLY A 99 0.27 -16.55 -8.68
N GLY A 100 0.16 -16.05 -7.43
CA GLY A 100 1.28 -15.65 -6.56
C GLY A 100 2.00 -14.34 -6.93
N SER A 101 1.90 -13.88 -8.17
CA SER A 101 2.67 -12.74 -8.68
C SER A 101 1.83 -11.72 -9.45
N VAL A 102 0.51 -11.87 -9.47
CA VAL A 102 -0.42 -10.88 -10.01
C VAL A 102 -1.41 -10.49 -8.92
N VAL A 103 -1.74 -9.20 -8.82
CA VAL A 103 -2.85 -8.73 -8.00
C VAL A 103 -3.86 -8.01 -8.89
N ALA A 104 -5.14 -8.22 -8.63
CA ALA A 104 -6.20 -7.68 -9.47
C ALA A 104 -7.40 -7.26 -8.63
N PRO A 105 -8.23 -6.31 -9.13
CA PRO A 105 -9.54 -6.05 -8.54
C PRO A 105 -10.34 -7.35 -8.48
N ALA A 106 -11.00 -7.60 -7.35
CA ALA A 106 -11.81 -8.82 -7.16
C ALA A 106 -12.94 -8.92 -8.19
N ALA A 107 -13.50 -7.79 -8.62
CA ALA A 107 -14.53 -7.71 -9.66
C ALA A 107 -14.06 -8.14 -11.06
N SER A 108 -12.74 -8.10 -11.34
CA SER A 108 -12.17 -8.54 -12.63
C SER A 108 -12.19 -10.06 -12.79
N LEU A 109 -12.40 -10.80 -11.70
CA LEU A 109 -12.74 -12.21 -11.72
C LEU A 109 -14.26 -12.27 -11.79
N ALA A 110 -14.82 -12.61 -12.94
CA ALA A 110 -16.27 -12.68 -13.22
C ALA A 110 -17.08 -13.69 -12.37
N ILE A 111 -16.62 -13.99 -11.14
CA ILE A 111 -17.17 -14.96 -10.19
C ILE A 111 -17.75 -14.24 -8.95
N LEU A 112 -17.51 -12.94 -8.75
CA LEU A 112 -18.11 -12.18 -7.64
C LEU A 112 -19.19 -11.19 -8.14
N PRO A 113 -20.43 -11.25 -7.61
CA PRO A 113 -21.30 -10.08 -7.62
C PRO A 113 -20.70 -9.05 -6.66
N SER A 114 -19.95 -8.09 -7.20
CA SER A 114 -19.44 -6.96 -6.41
C SER A 114 -20.56 -5.92 -6.33
N SER A 115 -21.19 -5.80 -5.17
CA SER A 115 -22.20 -4.76 -4.86
C SER A 115 -21.57 -3.42 -4.49
N THR A 116 -20.24 -3.36 -4.43
CA THR A 116 -19.45 -2.18 -4.04
C THR A 116 -18.63 -1.70 -5.24
N LYS A 117 -18.67 -0.40 -5.53
CA LYS A 117 -17.75 0.19 -6.52
C LYS A 117 -16.33 0.02 -5.96
N PRO A 118 -15.39 -0.64 -6.68
CA PRO A 118 -14.05 -0.88 -6.16
C PRO A 118 -13.41 0.46 -5.78
N THR A 119 -12.93 0.56 -4.54
CA THR A 119 -12.17 1.72 -4.07
C THR A 119 -10.86 1.78 -4.86
N GLY A 120 -10.77 2.70 -5.82
CA GLY A 120 -9.57 2.88 -6.65
C GLY A 120 -9.39 1.88 -7.79
N GLY A 121 -10.45 1.57 -8.56
CA GLY A 121 -10.34 0.71 -9.75
C GLY A 121 -9.11 0.98 -10.64
N GLY A 122 -8.56 -0.06 -11.26
CA GLY A 122 -7.41 0.05 -12.17
C GLY A 122 -6.97 -1.31 -12.74
N PRO A 123 -6.00 -1.32 -13.68
CA PRO A 123 -5.54 -2.55 -14.29
C PRO A 123 -4.90 -3.48 -13.24
N PRO A 124 -4.96 -4.81 -13.42
CA PRO A 124 -4.19 -5.76 -12.62
C PRO A 124 -2.70 -5.39 -12.61
N ILE A 125 -2.01 -5.69 -11.53
CA ILE A 125 -0.58 -5.37 -11.35
C ILE A 125 0.20 -6.68 -11.32
N LYS A 126 1.25 -6.78 -12.14
CA LYS A 126 2.20 -7.88 -12.11
C LYS A 126 3.41 -7.50 -11.28
N ILE A 127 3.75 -8.38 -10.34
CA ILE A 127 4.90 -8.27 -9.45
C ILE A 127 6.03 -9.07 -10.08
N HIS A 128 7.14 -8.39 -10.39
CA HIS A 128 8.30 -8.99 -11.07
C HIS A 128 9.37 -9.44 -10.08
N HIS A 129 9.58 -8.67 -9.01
CA HIS A 129 10.58 -8.97 -8.00
C HIS A 129 10.14 -8.45 -6.64
N ARG A 130 10.52 -9.17 -5.57
CA ARG A 130 10.24 -8.78 -4.18
C ARG A 130 11.54 -8.68 -3.42
N PHE A 131 11.89 -7.49 -2.99
CA PHE A 131 12.86 -7.30 -1.92
C PHE A 131 12.12 -7.47 -0.59
N ALA A 132 12.23 -8.68 -0.04
CA ALA A 132 11.55 -9.06 1.18
C ALA A 132 11.77 -8.07 2.33
N PHE A 133 10.84 -8.08 3.29
CA PHE A 133 11.02 -7.34 4.53
C PHE A 133 12.24 -7.89 5.27
N ALA A 134 13.21 -7.02 5.55
CA ALA A 134 14.33 -7.34 6.42
C ALA A 134 14.21 -6.54 7.70
N SER A 135 14.25 -7.19 8.86
CA SER A 135 14.11 -6.54 10.18
C SER A 135 15.13 -5.41 10.39
N LYS A 136 16.37 -5.60 9.95
CA LYS A 136 17.43 -4.57 9.96
C LYS A 136 17.07 -3.35 9.10
N LEU A 137 16.37 -3.55 7.99
CA LEU A 137 16.01 -2.50 7.03
C LEU A 137 14.62 -1.91 7.29
N LYS A 138 13.77 -2.56 8.09
CA LYS A 138 12.41 -2.13 8.48
C LYS A 138 11.50 -1.72 7.31
N ARG A 139 11.71 -2.31 6.12
CA ARG A 139 10.93 -2.00 4.91
C ARG A 139 10.93 -3.16 3.92
N MET A 140 9.94 -3.16 3.05
CA MET A 140 9.77 -4.06 1.90
C MET A 140 9.64 -3.22 0.64
N THR A 141 10.18 -3.72 -0.48
CA THR A 141 10.01 -3.11 -1.80
C THR A 141 9.68 -4.17 -2.82
N VAL A 142 8.79 -3.85 -3.76
CA VAL A 142 8.51 -4.71 -4.92
C VAL A 142 8.75 -3.94 -6.21
N LEU A 143 9.22 -4.66 -7.23
CA LEU A 143 9.21 -4.19 -8.60
C LEU A 143 7.94 -4.69 -9.27
N ALA A 144 7.15 -3.78 -9.80
CA ALA A 144 5.85 -4.11 -10.37
C ALA A 144 5.54 -3.28 -11.63
N SER A 145 4.59 -3.77 -12.42
CA SER A 145 4.03 -3.03 -13.56
C SER A 145 2.53 -3.28 -13.66
N ASP A 146 1.80 -2.28 -14.12
CA ASP A 146 0.42 -2.49 -14.54
C ASP A 146 0.40 -3.46 -15.73
N LEU A 147 -0.56 -4.38 -15.76
CA LEU A 147 -0.82 -5.22 -16.93
C LEU A 147 -1.61 -4.41 -17.95
N PRO A 148 -1.20 -4.43 -19.24
CA PRO A 148 -1.89 -3.68 -20.28
C PRO A 148 -3.34 -4.15 -20.40
N GLY A 149 -4.25 -3.17 -20.47
CA GLY A 149 -5.64 -3.43 -20.80
C GLY A 149 -5.82 -3.81 -22.29
N PRO A 150 -7.00 -4.31 -22.68
CA PRO A 150 -7.33 -4.52 -24.09
C PRO A 150 -7.13 -3.22 -24.88
N GLY A 151 -6.34 -3.26 -25.96
CA GLY A 151 -6.09 -2.10 -26.83
C GLY A 151 -4.96 -1.15 -26.38
N ALA A 152 -4.23 -1.46 -25.30
CA ALA A 152 -3.06 -0.67 -24.92
C ALA A 152 -1.96 -0.75 -26.01
N PRO A 153 -1.23 0.35 -26.27
CA PRO A 153 -0.10 0.36 -27.19
C PRO A 153 0.90 -0.75 -26.81
N LYS A 154 1.31 -1.55 -27.80
CA LYS A 154 2.31 -2.62 -27.59
C LYS A 154 3.74 -2.07 -27.51
N GLU A 155 3.96 -0.87 -28.05
CA GLU A 155 5.27 -0.23 -28.09
C GLU A 155 5.62 0.41 -26.74
N GLY A 156 6.89 0.34 -26.35
CA GLY A 156 7.40 0.91 -25.10
C GLY A 156 7.26 0.02 -23.86
N GLY A 157 6.25 -0.85 -23.80
CA GLY A 157 6.00 -1.76 -22.65
C GLY A 157 5.48 -1.03 -21.41
N PRO A 158 4.98 -1.77 -20.39
CA PRO A 158 4.41 -1.12 -19.21
C PRO A 158 5.53 -0.54 -18.31
N ALA A 159 5.30 0.66 -17.79
CA ALA A 159 6.21 1.30 -16.86
C ALA A 159 6.49 0.40 -15.64
N ILE A 160 7.76 0.36 -15.23
CA ILE A 160 8.20 -0.39 -14.05
C ILE A 160 8.27 0.55 -12.86
N TRP A 161 7.74 0.09 -11.73
CA TRP A 161 7.67 0.85 -10.49
C TRP A 161 8.42 0.12 -9.39
N ALA A 162 9.21 0.85 -8.62
CA ALA A 162 9.60 0.46 -7.28
C ALA A 162 8.48 0.90 -6.33
N LEU A 163 7.88 -0.03 -5.60
CA LEU A 163 6.80 0.23 -4.64
C LEU A 163 7.27 -0.20 -3.26
N THR A 164 7.36 0.74 -2.33
CA THR A 164 8.01 0.55 -1.02
C THR A 164 7.03 0.84 0.10
N LYS A 165 7.02 -0.03 1.11
CA LYS A 165 6.35 0.23 2.39
C LYS A 165 7.29 -0.08 3.56
N GLY A 166 7.23 0.69 4.63
CA GLY A 166 8.09 0.46 5.77
C GLY A 166 7.84 1.40 6.95
N ALA A 167 8.70 1.30 7.96
CA ALA A 167 8.66 2.21 9.10
C ALA A 167 8.89 3.66 8.63
N PRO A 168 8.10 4.63 9.10
CA PRO A 168 8.12 6.00 8.59
C PRO A 168 9.49 6.67 8.71
N GLU A 169 10.21 6.42 9.81
CA GLU A 169 11.57 6.95 10.03
C GLU A 169 12.59 6.37 9.04
N THR A 170 12.36 5.14 8.58
CA THR A 170 13.23 4.47 7.59
C THR A 170 12.92 4.94 6.18
N VAL A 171 11.64 4.97 5.81
CA VAL A 171 11.20 5.36 4.47
C VAL A 171 11.57 6.81 4.18
N LYS A 172 11.46 7.71 5.18
CA LYS A 172 11.83 9.12 5.03
C LYS A 172 13.25 9.33 4.49
N GLY A 173 14.21 8.51 4.92
CA GLY A 173 15.61 8.58 4.45
C GLY A 173 15.82 8.11 3.00
N LEU A 174 14.79 7.60 2.34
CA LEU A 174 14.82 7.10 0.97
C LEU A 174 14.03 7.99 0.00
N LEU A 175 13.26 8.93 0.54
CA LEU A 175 12.41 9.82 -0.26
C LEU A 175 13.27 10.92 -0.93
N ASP A 176 12.84 11.37 -2.11
CA ASP A 176 13.26 12.66 -2.63
C ASP A 176 12.78 13.74 -1.64
N PRO A 177 13.70 14.55 -1.07
CA PRO A 177 13.37 15.59 -0.11
C PRO A 177 12.25 16.54 -0.56
N LYS A 178 12.09 16.77 -1.87
CA LYS A 178 11.04 17.64 -2.44
C LYS A 178 9.64 17.07 -2.32
N THR A 179 9.53 15.76 -2.14
CA THR A 179 8.24 15.05 -2.06
C THR A 179 7.79 14.83 -0.62
N VAL A 180 8.64 15.12 0.37
CA VAL A 180 8.34 14.91 1.79
C VAL A 180 7.43 16.04 2.29
N PRO A 181 6.20 15.74 2.75
CA PRO A 181 5.34 16.76 3.33
C PRO A 181 5.94 17.38 4.59
N PRO A 182 5.75 18.70 4.85
CA PRO A 182 6.33 19.37 6.01
C PRO A 182 5.83 18.80 7.35
N ASN A 183 4.63 18.23 7.37
CA ASN A 183 4.00 17.62 8.54
C ASN A 183 4.27 16.11 8.69
N TYR A 184 5.10 15.50 7.84
CA TYR A 184 5.36 14.05 7.83
C TYR A 184 5.67 13.51 9.23
N ASP A 185 6.61 14.16 9.93
CA ASP A 185 7.05 13.76 11.26
C ASP A 185 5.99 13.91 12.34
N ALA A 186 5.23 15.00 12.30
CA ALA A 186 4.20 15.27 13.30
C ALA A 186 3.07 14.24 13.19
N VAL A 187 2.64 13.91 11.96
CA VAL A 187 1.54 12.98 11.69
C VAL A 187 1.88 11.58 12.16
N PHE A 188 3.01 11.00 11.71
CA PHE A 188 3.30 9.62 12.10
C PHE A 188 3.55 9.48 13.61
N ARG A 189 4.19 10.48 14.25
CA ARG A 189 4.41 10.46 15.71
C ARG A 189 3.10 10.53 16.48
N ARG A 190 2.14 11.36 16.03
CA ARG A 190 0.81 11.44 16.64
C ARG A 190 0.12 10.07 16.60
N HIS A 191 0.07 9.42 15.44
CA HIS A 191 -0.53 8.08 15.31
C HIS A 191 0.20 7.03 16.14
N MET A 192 1.54 7.04 16.15
CA MET A 192 2.33 6.13 17.00
C MET A 192 2.11 6.37 18.50
N SER A 193 1.93 7.61 18.95
CA SER A 193 1.65 7.94 20.35
C SER A 193 0.29 7.40 20.82
N MET A 194 -0.63 7.17 19.88
CA MET A 194 -1.94 6.54 20.12
C MET A 194 -1.89 5.01 20.01
N GLY A 195 -0.68 4.42 19.92
CA GLY A 195 -0.49 2.97 19.80
C GLY A 195 -0.80 2.39 18.41
N GLN A 196 -0.98 3.23 17.39
CA GLN A 196 -1.26 2.76 16.04
C GLN A 196 0.01 2.32 15.33
N ARG A 197 -0.09 1.21 14.59
CA ARG A 197 0.99 0.74 13.72
C ARG A 197 0.99 1.55 12.42
N VAL A 198 1.93 2.47 12.29
CA VAL A 198 2.07 3.34 11.10
C VAL A 198 3.06 2.75 10.12
N LEU A 199 2.70 2.79 8.83
CA LEU A 199 3.59 2.51 7.71
C LEU A 199 3.59 3.71 6.77
N ALA A 200 4.76 4.08 6.27
CA ALA A 200 4.88 5.02 5.17
C ALA A 200 4.98 4.26 3.85
N LEU A 201 4.31 4.79 2.83
CA LEU A 201 4.22 4.28 1.48
C LEU A 201 5.01 5.21 0.56
N ALA A 202 5.74 4.63 -0.38
CA ALA A 202 6.51 5.38 -1.35
C ALA A 202 6.59 4.62 -2.67
N HIS A 203 6.79 5.35 -3.76
CA HIS A 203 6.96 4.75 -5.08
C HIS A 203 7.97 5.50 -5.92
N ARG A 204 8.47 4.85 -6.98
CA ARG A 204 9.26 5.52 -8.01
C ARG A 204 9.09 4.82 -9.35
N GLN A 205 8.84 5.58 -10.41
CA GLN A 205 8.88 5.06 -11.77
C GLN A 205 10.34 4.88 -12.19
N LEU A 206 10.70 3.70 -12.63
CA LEU A 206 12.06 3.39 -13.06
C LEU A 206 12.25 3.79 -14.53
N GLY A 207 13.36 4.48 -14.81
CA GLY A 207 13.86 4.78 -16.16
C GLY A 207 13.11 5.83 -16.97
N GLY A 208 12.32 6.71 -16.33
CA GLY A 208 11.60 7.81 -17.00
C GLY A 208 12.45 8.91 -17.64
N ALA A 209 13.77 8.96 -17.42
CA ALA A 209 14.60 10.13 -17.80
C ALA A 209 15.73 9.85 -18.81
N GLY A 210 15.79 8.68 -19.45
CA GLY A 210 17.00 8.26 -20.19
C GLY A 210 16.80 7.70 -21.60
N GLY A 211 15.63 7.84 -22.22
CA GLY A 211 15.35 7.27 -23.55
C GLY A 211 15.34 5.73 -23.61
N ARG A 212 15.48 5.06 -22.46
CA ARG A 212 15.45 3.60 -22.33
C ARG A 212 14.02 3.09 -22.43
N SER A 213 13.83 1.94 -23.08
CA SER A 213 12.53 1.27 -23.15
C SER A 213 12.17 0.64 -21.80
N ALA A 214 10.86 0.50 -21.51
CA ALA A 214 10.43 -0.14 -20.26
C ALA A 214 10.85 -1.62 -20.20
N ARG A 215 11.07 -2.26 -21.36
CA ARG A 215 11.60 -3.62 -21.44
C ARG A 215 13.02 -3.72 -20.92
N GLU A 216 13.92 -2.83 -21.34
CA GLU A 216 15.30 -2.78 -20.86
C GLU A 216 15.32 -2.51 -19.36
N ILE A 217 14.56 -1.51 -18.90
CA ILE A 217 14.46 -1.18 -17.47
C ILE A 217 13.97 -2.37 -16.65
N LYS A 218 12.97 -3.10 -17.15
CA LYS A 218 12.47 -4.31 -16.51
C LYS A 218 13.57 -5.38 -16.42
N GLU A 219 14.26 -5.65 -17.52
CA GLU A 219 15.29 -6.67 -17.59
C GLU A 219 16.44 -6.35 -16.63
N GLU A 220 16.95 -5.12 -16.65
CA GLU A 220 17.99 -4.65 -15.73
C GLU A 220 17.58 -4.71 -14.25
N ALA A 221 16.38 -4.23 -13.93
CA ALA A 221 15.92 -4.16 -12.54
C ALA A 221 15.61 -5.56 -11.97
N THR A 222 15.32 -6.54 -12.82
CA THR A 222 14.98 -7.92 -12.40
C THR A 222 16.12 -8.92 -12.57
N SER A 223 17.16 -8.61 -13.35
CA SER A 223 18.35 -9.46 -13.54
C SER A 223 19.28 -9.49 -12.32
N GLY A 224 18.99 -8.67 -11.31
CA GLY A 224 19.86 -8.50 -10.13
C GLY A 224 21.01 -7.50 -10.35
N MET A 225 21.09 -6.88 -11.54
CA MET A 225 22.08 -5.85 -11.83
C MET A 225 21.88 -4.61 -10.94
N TRP A 226 20.63 -4.25 -10.65
CA TRP A 226 20.33 -3.18 -9.70
C TRP A 226 20.25 -3.73 -8.28
N GLY A 227 21.15 -3.26 -7.43
CA GLY A 227 21.06 -3.52 -5.99
C GLY A 227 19.83 -2.85 -5.37
N ARG A 228 19.40 -3.37 -4.20
CA ARG A 228 18.24 -2.81 -3.47
C ARG A 228 18.35 -1.29 -3.24
N ALA A 229 19.54 -0.80 -2.90
CA ALA A 229 19.78 0.63 -2.67
C ALA A 229 19.65 1.49 -3.94
N GLU A 230 19.94 0.92 -5.12
CA GLU A 230 19.66 1.59 -6.41
C GLU A 230 18.16 1.72 -6.61
N VAL A 231 17.41 0.64 -6.36
CA VAL A 231 15.94 0.61 -6.53
C VAL A 231 15.21 1.53 -5.55
N GLU A 232 15.74 1.68 -4.34
CA GLU A 232 15.09 2.37 -3.21
C GLU A 232 15.53 3.83 -3.02
N ARG A 233 16.25 4.46 -3.95
CA ARG A 233 16.60 5.89 -3.82
C ARG A 233 15.53 6.81 -4.44
N ASP A 234 15.54 8.09 -4.04
CA ASP A 234 14.75 9.17 -4.63
C ASP A 234 13.25 8.81 -4.80
N LEU A 235 12.70 8.12 -3.80
CA LEU A 235 11.31 7.68 -3.82
C LEU A 235 10.36 8.88 -3.63
N THR A 236 9.20 8.84 -4.25
CA THR A 236 8.11 9.81 -4.04
C THR A 236 7.18 9.31 -2.94
N PHE A 237 6.87 10.17 -1.97
CA PHE A 237 5.94 9.86 -0.89
C PHE A 237 4.53 9.59 -1.43
N ALA A 238 3.86 8.55 -0.91
CA ALA A 238 2.57 8.07 -1.40
C ALA A 238 1.47 7.99 -0.34
N GLY A 239 1.78 8.27 0.94
CA GLY A 239 0.84 8.13 2.06
C GLY A 239 1.44 7.48 3.29
#